data_AF-A0A349QX93-F1
#
_entry.id   AF-A0A349QX93-F1
#
_cell.length_a   1.000
_cell.length_b   1.000
_cell.length_c   1.000
_cell.angle_alpha   90.00
_cell.angle_beta   90.00
_cell.angle_gamma   90.00
#
_symmetry.space_group_name_H-M   'P 1'
#
loop_
_entity.id
_entity.type
_entity.pdbx_description
1 polymer ?
#
loop_
_entity_poly.entity_id
_entity_poly.type
_entity_poly.pdbx_seq_one_letter_code
_entity_poly.pdbx_strand_id
1 'polypeptide(L)' 'MELQEAKQQFIDTWGALGSEWGINKSVAQVHALQI' A
#
# COMPACT_ATOMS: atom_id res chain seq x y z
N MET A 1 -8.69 16.73 2.29
CA MET A 1 -9.38 15.45 2.58
C MET A 1 -9.11 14.45 1.46
N GLU A 2 -9.42 14.76 0.20
CA GLU A 2 -9.26 13.81 -0.92
C GLU A 2 -7.83 13.27 -1.12
N LEU A 3 -6.79 14.10 -1.00
CA LEU A 3 -5.40 13.63 -1.20
C LEU A 3 -4.96 12.62 -0.13
N GLN A 4 -5.42 12.78 1.11
CA GLN A 4 -5.06 11.86 2.20
C GLN A 4 -5.81 10.53 2.03
N GLU A 5 -7.07 10.59 1.61
CA GLU A 5 -7.88 9.41 1.31
C GLU A 5 -7.33 8.64 0.10
N ALA A 6 -7.00 9.33 -0.99
CA ALA A 6 -6.35 8.73 -2.16
C ALA A 6 -5.00 8.11 -1.82
N LYS A 7 -4.19 8.75 -0.95
CA LYS A 7 -2.93 8.18 -0.47
C LYS A 7 -3.16 6.92 0.36
N GLN A 8 -4.17 6.90 1.22
CA GLN A 8 -4.52 5.72 2.00
C GLN A 8 -4.96 4.57 1.08
N GLN A 9 -5.79 4.87 0.08
CA GLN A 9 -6.25 3.90 -0.92
C GLN A 9 -5.10 3.32 -1.74
N PHE A 10 -4.11 4.15 -2.08
CA PHE A 10 -2.88 3.70 -2.74
C PHE A 10 -2.09 2.72 -1.85
N ILE A 11 -1.85 3.08 -0.58
CA ILE A 11 -1.13 2.23 0.37
C ILE A 11 -1.84 0.88 0.54
N ASP A 12 -3.17 0.88 0.66
CA ASP A 12 -3.95 -0.34 0.83
C ASP A 12 -3.96 -1.23 -0.42
N THR A 13 -4.06 -0.62 -1.60
CA THR A 13 -3.99 -1.33 -2.89
C THR A 13 -2.61 -1.97 -3.07
N TRP A 14 -1.55 -1.26 -2.75
CA TRP A 14 -0.19 -1.77 -2.84
C TRP A 14 0.08 -2.90 -1.83
N GLY A 15 -0.49 -2.79 -0.62
CA GLY A 15 -0.48 -3.87 0.37
C GLY A 15 -1.17 -5.16 -0.10
N ALA A 16 -2.30 -5.02 -0.80
CA ALA A 16 -3.02 -6.16 -1.39
C ALA A 16 -2.21 -6.80 -2.52
N LEU A 17 -1.66 -5.99 -3.45
CA LEU A 17 -0.82 -6.46 -4.55
C LEU A 17 0.42 -7.21 -4.04
N GLY A 18 1.10 -6.66 -3.03
CA GLY A 18 2.23 -7.35 -2.41
C GLY A 18 1.84 -8.71 -1.81
N SER A 19 0.66 -8.78 -1.19
CA SER A 19 0.13 -10.03 -0.62
C SER A 19 -0.14 -11.10 -1.69
N GLU A 20 -0.62 -10.70 -2.88
CA GLU A 20 -0.81 -11.61 -4.02
C GLU A 20 0.51 -12.23 -4.51
N TRP A 21 1.63 -11.53 -4.33
CA TRP A 21 2.96 -12.01 -4.70
C TRP A 21 3.70 -12.71 -3.55
N GLY A 22 3.01 -12.96 -2.43
CA GLY A 22 3.59 -13.62 -1.24
C GLY A 22 4.44 -12.70 -0.36
N ILE A 23 4.43 -11.38 -0.61
CA ILE A 23 5.07 -10.38 0.27
C ILE A 23 4.12 -10.08 1.43
N ASN A 24 4.65 -9.92 2.63
CA ASN A 24 3.83 -9.53 3.78
C ASN A 24 3.18 -8.16 3.54
N LYS A 25 1.85 -8.07 3.75
CA LYS A 25 1.05 -6.85 3.56
C LYS A 25 1.68 -5.60 4.17
N SER A 26 2.16 -5.69 5.41
CA SER A 26 2.73 -4.55 6.13
C SER A 26 4.05 -4.06 5.49
N VAL A 27 4.88 -4.98 4.99
CA VAL A 27 6.12 -4.64 4.28
C VAL A 27 5.81 -3.94 2.96
N ALA A 28 4.82 -4.44 2.21
CA ALA A 28 4.36 -3.79 0.99
C ALA A 28 3.80 -2.38 1.27
N GLN A 29 2.97 -2.21 2.30
CA GLN A 29 2.44 -0.90 2.70
C GLN A 29 3.54 0.10 3.09
N VAL A 30 4.60 -0.33 3.78
CA VAL A 30 5.76 0.53 4.08
C VAL A 30 6.51 0.91 2.81
N HIS A 31 6.69 -0.01 1.87
CA HIS A 31 7.29 0.30 0.57
C HIS A 31 6.47 1.29 -0.24
N ALA A 32 5.14 1.27 -0.14
CA ALA A 32 4.26 2.26 -0.78
C ALA A 32 4.51 3.69 -0.27
N LEU A 33 5.10 3.86 0.93
CA LEU A 33 5.46 5.17 1.47
C LEU A 33 6.83 5.68 1.02
N GLN A 34 7.66 4.80 0.46
CA GLN A 34 9.03 5.10 0.03
C GLN A 34 9.16 5.29 -1.48
N ILE A 35 8.08 5.05 -2.21
CA ILE A 35 7.97 5.20 -3.67
C ILE A 35 7.44 6.58 -4.04
#